data_AF-A0A413WKD5-F1
#
_entry.id   AF-A0A413WKD5-F1
#
_cell.length_a   1.000
_cell.length_b   1.000
_cell.length_c   1.000
_cell.angle_alpha   90.00
_cell.angle_beta   90.00
_cell.angle_gamma   90.00
#
_symmetry.space_group_name_H-M   'P 1'
#
loop_
_entity.id
_entity.type
_entity.pdbx_description
1 polymer ?
#
loop_
_entity_poly.entity_id
_entity_poly.type
_entity_poly.pdbx_seq_one_letter_code
_entity_poly.pdbx_strand_id
1 'polypeptide(L)'
;MSQSVSVDHQEMERYLTTAVMKPNFGGDVWTSYQILDTNTTKNEVYVWALIQEYVQEGDRFEQGSGMSVPLVLYLDDDDETFTIQGHRTPRDGSYYPTDLWTMFPVHVQLAISSHPDGIVTKLHTQMEQKLSQSHYAKDGKED
;
A
#
# COMPACT_ATOMS: atom_id res chain seq x y z
N MET A 1 18.87 -15.13 14.21
CA MET A 1 17.66 -15.50 13.46
C MET A 1 16.84 -14.23 13.33
N SER A 2 16.67 -13.66 12.14
CA SER A 2 15.78 -12.51 11.96
C SER A 2 14.36 -13.00 12.20
N GLN A 3 13.74 -12.56 13.28
CA GLN A 3 12.32 -12.77 13.49
C GLN A 3 11.59 -11.80 12.58
N SER A 4 10.84 -12.33 11.60
CA SER A 4 9.97 -11.57 10.71
C SER A 4 8.57 -11.49 11.31
N VAL A 5 7.89 -10.36 11.16
CA VAL A 5 6.49 -10.22 11.54
C VAL A 5 5.64 -11.08 10.59
N SER A 6 4.70 -11.87 11.12
CA SER A 6 3.67 -12.51 10.29
C SER A 6 2.67 -11.44 9.87
N VAL A 7 2.65 -11.11 8.57
CA VAL A 7 1.82 -10.02 8.04
C VAL A 7 0.42 -10.52 7.73
N ASP A 8 -0.59 -9.87 8.31
CA ASP A 8 -1.99 -10.08 7.93
C ASP A 8 -2.32 -9.21 6.71
N HIS A 9 -2.47 -9.86 5.56
CA HIS A 9 -2.78 -9.19 4.30
C HIS A 9 -4.17 -8.55 4.26
N GLN A 10 -5.14 -9.08 5.01
CA GLN A 10 -6.49 -8.51 5.08
C GLN A 10 -6.46 -7.19 5.86
N GLU A 11 -5.75 -7.16 6.99
CA GLU A 11 -5.56 -5.93 7.77
C GLU A 11 -4.76 -4.87 6.98
N MET A 12 -3.71 -5.29 6.27
CA MET A 12 -2.96 -4.40 5.36
C MET A 12 -3.87 -3.76 4.31
N GLU A 13 -4.69 -4.57 3.61
CA GLU A 13 -5.62 -4.05 2.60
C GLU A 13 -6.65 -3.10 3.20
N ARG A 14 -7.26 -3.48 4.33
CA ARG A 14 -8.22 -2.63 5.05
C ARG A 14 -7.59 -1.29 5.44
N TYR A 15 -6.42 -1.31 6.07
CA TYR A 15 -5.78 -0.11 6.56
C TYR A 15 -5.34 0.82 5.42
N LEU A 16 -4.68 0.29 4.38
CA LEU A 16 -4.21 1.09 3.24
C LEU A 16 -5.36 1.76 2.49
N THR A 17 -6.50 1.09 2.35
CA THR A 17 -7.67 1.63 1.63
C THR A 17 -8.52 2.60 2.45
N THR A 18 -8.43 2.56 3.79
CA THR A 18 -9.32 3.36 4.67
C THR A 18 -8.61 4.48 5.43
N ALA A 19 -7.31 4.35 5.71
CA ALA A 19 -6.60 5.26 6.60
C ALA A 19 -5.55 6.15 5.90
N VAL A 20 -4.98 5.71 4.77
CA VAL A 20 -3.84 6.40 4.14
C VAL A 20 -4.29 7.47 3.15
N MET A 21 -5.31 7.18 2.36
CA MET A 21 -5.87 8.10 1.36
C MET A 21 -7.38 8.17 1.51
N LYS A 22 -7.95 9.37 1.38
CA LYS A 22 -9.40 9.56 1.27
C LYS A 22 -9.78 9.75 -0.20
N PRO A 23 -10.88 9.15 -0.67
CA PRO A 23 -11.38 9.40 -2.01
C PRO A 23 -11.79 10.88 -2.16
N ASN A 24 -11.52 11.48 -3.31
CA ASN A 24 -11.81 12.88 -3.59
C ASN A 24 -13.02 13.07 -4.52
N PHE A 25 -13.40 12.02 -5.25
CA PHE A 25 -14.45 12.03 -6.27
C PHE A 25 -15.62 11.10 -5.91
N GLY A 26 -15.62 10.53 -4.70
CA GLY A 26 -16.68 9.63 -4.22
C GLY A 26 -16.57 8.21 -4.77
N GLY A 27 -15.40 7.83 -5.31
CA GLY A 27 -15.11 6.48 -5.76
C GLY A 27 -14.66 5.55 -4.63
N ASP A 28 -14.45 4.29 -4.99
CA ASP A 28 -13.89 3.27 -4.11
C ASP A 28 -12.37 3.32 -4.15
N VAL A 29 -11.71 3.20 -2.98
CA VAL A 29 -10.25 3.15 -2.88
C VAL A 29 -9.77 1.70 -2.95
N TRP A 30 -8.82 1.45 -3.85
CA TRP A 30 -8.18 0.17 -4.05
C TRP A 30 -6.69 0.25 -3.75
N THR A 31 -6.08 -0.88 -3.41
CA THR A 31 -4.63 -0.96 -3.17
C THR A 31 -3.99 -2.22 -3.75
N SER A 32 -2.77 -2.05 -4.22
CA SER A 32 -1.76 -3.10 -4.38
C SER A 32 -0.48 -2.64 -3.69
N TYR A 33 0.27 -3.57 -3.12
CA TYR A 33 1.46 -3.21 -2.35
C TYR A 33 2.51 -4.31 -2.35
N GLN A 34 3.74 -3.90 -2.05
CA GLN A 34 4.86 -4.81 -1.84
C GLN A 34 5.46 -4.53 -0.46
N ILE A 35 5.47 -5.55 0.38
CA ILE A 35 6.24 -5.55 1.63
C ILE A 35 7.72 -5.53 1.25
N LEU A 36 8.44 -4.53 1.73
CA LEU A 36 9.86 -4.32 1.49
C LEU A 36 10.70 -5.00 2.57
N ASP A 37 10.28 -4.87 3.82
CA ASP A 37 10.87 -5.55 4.98
C ASP A 37 9.96 -5.39 6.23
N THR A 38 10.26 -6.11 7.30
CA THR A 38 9.60 -5.99 8.62
C THR A 38 10.63 -5.85 9.73
N ASN A 39 10.33 -5.06 10.75
CA ASN A 39 11.17 -4.89 11.93
C ASN A 39 10.40 -5.23 13.21
N THR A 40 10.68 -6.39 13.77
CA THR A 40 10.08 -6.88 15.03
C THR A 40 10.52 -6.10 16.25
N THR A 41 11.69 -5.47 16.25
CA THR A 41 12.15 -4.66 17.40
C THR A 41 11.48 -3.29 17.45
N LYS A 42 11.04 -2.78 16.30
CA LYS A 42 10.36 -1.48 16.20
C LYS A 42 8.86 -1.61 15.97
N ASN A 43 8.34 -2.83 15.81
CA ASN A 43 6.97 -3.09 15.38
C ASN A 43 6.62 -2.30 14.10
N GLU A 44 7.50 -2.38 13.10
CA GLU A 44 7.36 -1.65 11.84
C GLU A 44 7.22 -2.60 10.65
N VAL A 45 6.36 -2.26 9.70
CA VAL A 45 6.32 -2.86 8.36
C VAL A 45 6.65 -1.78 7.34
N TYR A 46 7.66 -2.04 6.51
CA TYR A 46 8.05 -1.15 5.43
C TYR A 46 7.40 -1.63 4.14
N VAL A 47 6.65 -0.77 3.47
CA VAL A 47 5.84 -1.15 2.31
C VAL A 47 5.93 -0.09 1.22
N TRP A 48 5.92 -0.51 -0.04
CA TRP A 48 5.58 0.36 -1.16
C TRP A 48 4.14 0.07 -1.57
N ALA A 49 3.27 1.09 -1.53
CA ALA A 49 1.86 0.93 -1.83
C ALA A 49 1.46 1.80 -3.02
N LEU A 50 0.68 1.22 -3.93
CA LEU A 50 -0.16 1.92 -4.88
C LEU A 50 -1.58 1.96 -4.29
N ILE A 51 -2.11 3.15 -4.09
CA ILE A 51 -3.44 3.40 -3.54
C ILE A 51 -4.16 4.31 -4.53
N GLN A 52 -5.29 3.87 -5.04
CA GLN A 52 -5.96 4.52 -6.16
C GLN A 52 -7.48 4.48 -5.96
N GLU A 53 -8.11 5.63 -6.10
CA GLU A 53 -9.54 5.79 -6.20
C GLU A 53 -9.99 5.44 -7.61
N TYR A 54 -11.08 4.67 -7.69
CA TYR A 54 -11.78 4.36 -8.93
C TYR A 54 -13.23 4.79 -8.81
N VAL A 55 -13.69 5.61 -9.74
CA VAL A 55 -15.08 6.07 -9.83
C VAL A 55 -15.78 5.23 -10.88
N GLN A 56 -16.95 4.69 -10.54
CA GLN A 56 -17.76 3.94 -11.49
C GLN A 56 -18.55 4.91 -12.39
N GLU A 57 -18.26 4.91 -13.68
CA GLU A 57 -18.99 5.65 -14.72
C GLU A 57 -19.60 4.66 -15.70
N GLY A 58 -20.86 4.27 -15.44
CA GLY A 58 -21.53 3.20 -16.18
C GLY A 58 -20.81 1.86 -16.00
N ASP A 59 -20.34 1.29 -17.10
CA ASP A 59 -19.62 0.00 -17.14
C ASP A 59 -18.09 0.18 -17.05
N ARG A 60 -17.61 1.40 -16.79
CA ARG A 60 -16.16 1.70 -16.71
C ARG A 60 -15.78 2.18 -15.32
N PHE A 61 -14.56 1.83 -14.92
CA PHE A 61 -13.89 2.43 -13.78
C PHE A 61 -12.91 3.49 -14.28
N GLU A 62 -13.22 4.75 -14.00
CA GLU A 62 -12.32 5.86 -14.27
C GLU A 62 -11.39 6.08 -13.07
N GLN A 63 -10.13 6.38 -13.33
CA GLN A 63 -9.15 6.65 -12.28
C GLN A 63 -9.40 8.04 -11.67
N GLY A 64 -9.62 8.07 -10.36
CA GLY A 64 -9.71 9.28 -9.56
C GLY A 64 -8.37 9.67 -8.95
N SER A 65 -8.40 10.09 -7.67
CA SER A 65 -7.18 10.40 -6.91
C SER A 65 -6.32 9.15 -6.64
N GLY A 66 -5.00 9.32 -6.60
CA GLY A 66 -4.11 8.19 -6.33
C GLY A 66 -2.71 8.60 -5.91
N MET A 67 -2.00 7.64 -5.32
CA MET A 67 -0.62 7.80 -4.89
C MET A 67 0.13 6.47 -4.98
N SER A 68 1.42 6.55 -5.32
CA SER A 68 2.36 5.42 -5.27
C SER A 68 3.55 5.83 -4.45
N VAL A 69 3.63 5.37 -3.20
CA VAL A 69 4.64 5.83 -2.24
C VAL A 69 5.16 4.69 -1.37
N PRO A 70 6.43 4.77 -0.95
CA PRO A 70 6.89 4.00 0.20
C PRO A 70 6.31 4.60 1.48
N LEU A 71 5.96 3.76 2.44
CA LEU A 71 5.49 4.18 3.76
C LEU A 71 5.90 3.19 4.84
N VAL A 72 5.92 3.67 6.07
CA VAL A 72 6.14 2.85 7.28
C VAL A 72 4.79 2.67 7.96
N LEU A 73 4.44 1.43 8.29
CA LEU A 73 3.29 1.09 9.12
C LEU A 73 3.79 0.76 10.51
N TYR A 74 3.11 1.29 11.53
CA TYR A 74 3.38 1.03 12.93
C TYR A 74 2.36 0.01 13.45
N LEU A 75 2.86 -1.10 13.98
CA LEU A 75 2.06 -2.14 14.59
C LEU A 75 1.91 -1.90 16.09
N ASP A 76 0.84 -2.44 16.64
CA ASP A 76 0.67 -2.53 18.09
C ASP A 76 1.76 -3.42 18.71
N ASP A 77 2.29 -3.02 19.87
CA ASP A 77 3.31 -3.77 20.64
C ASP A 77 2.66 -4.75 21.63
N ASP A 78 1.39 -4.51 21.99
CA ASP A 78 0.72 -5.23 23.08
C ASP A 78 -0.08 -6.47 22.63
N ASP A 79 -0.20 -6.74 21.32
CA ASP A 79 -1.15 -7.73 20.80
C ASP A 79 -0.50 -9.01 20.23
N GLU A 80 -1.09 -10.16 20.55
CA GLU A 80 -0.90 -11.44 19.84
C GLU A 80 -1.43 -11.38 18.39
N THR A 81 -2.03 -10.25 17.98
CA THR A 81 -2.68 -10.01 16.69
C THR A 81 -1.98 -8.90 15.90
N PHE A 82 -1.89 -9.08 14.58
CA PHE A 82 -1.35 -8.08 13.66
C PHE A 82 -2.35 -6.92 13.51
N THR A 83 -2.13 -5.82 14.23
CA THR A 83 -2.97 -4.61 14.20
C THR A 83 -2.14 -3.41 13.79
N ILE A 84 -2.57 -2.64 12.77
CA ILE A 84 -1.88 -1.42 12.35
C ILE A 84 -2.48 -0.22 13.09
N GLN A 85 -1.66 0.48 13.88
CA GLN A 85 -2.10 1.66 14.64
C GLN A 85 -1.81 2.99 13.94
N GLY A 86 -0.84 3.01 13.02
CA GLY A 86 -0.37 4.26 12.44
C GLY A 86 0.45 4.06 11.19
N HIS A 87 0.69 5.15 10.47
CA HIS A 87 1.59 5.16 9.34
C HIS A 87 2.35 6.48 9.22
N ARG A 88 3.47 6.45 8.49
CA ARG A 88 4.20 7.64 8.07
C ARG A 88 4.55 7.54 6.58
N THR A 89 4.22 8.59 5.84
CA THR A 89 4.64 8.79 4.44
C THR A 89 5.79 9.81 4.38
N PRO A 90 6.69 9.69 3.39
CA PRO A 90 7.64 10.75 3.08
C PRO A 90 6.91 12.02 2.67
N ARG A 91 7.48 13.18 3.01
CA ARG A 91 7.00 14.48 2.53
C ARG A 91 7.41 14.69 1.07
N ASP A 92 6.61 15.49 0.38
CA ASP A 92 6.85 15.81 -1.03
C ASP A 92 8.06 16.73 -1.25
N GLY A 93 8.52 16.78 -2.50
CA GLY A 93 9.53 17.72 -2.97
C GLY A 93 10.92 17.44 -2.41
N SER A 94 11.64 18.51 -2.04
CA SER A 94 13.04 18.42 -1.60
C SER A 94 13.24 17.68 -0.28
N TYR A 95 12.17 17.44 0.49
CA TYR A 95 12.22 16.66 1.73
C TYR A 95 12.19 15.15 1.49
N TYR A 96 11.69 14.70 0.34
CA TYR A 96 11.48 13.29 0.04
C TYR A 96 12.74 12.44 0.24
N PRO A 97 13.93 12.80 -0.30
CA PRO A 97 15.13 11.99 -0.10
C PRO A 97 15.48 11.86 1.39
N THR A 98 15.46 12.97 2.14
CA THR A 98 15.79 12.97 3.57
C THR A 98 14.83 12.11 4.38
N ASP A 99 13.54 12.12 4.04
CA ASP A 99 12.56 11.25 4.68
C ASP A 99 12.82 9.78 4.38
N LEU A 100 13.16 9.42 3.14
CA LEU A 100 13.56 8.05 2.83
C LEU A 100 14.76 7.59 3.68
N TRP A 101 15.78 8.43 3.82
CA TRP A 101 16.99 8.15 4.60
C TRP A 101 16.73 7.99 6.10
N THR A 102 15.67 8.61 6.63
CA THR A 102 15.37 8.58 8.08
C THR A 102 14.28 7.58 8.45
N MET A 103 13.39 7.25 7.53
CA MET A 103 12.23 6.40 7.78
C MET A 103 12.52 4.91 7.57
N PHE A 104 13.39 4.56 6.62
CA PHE A 104 13.61 3.18 6.21
C PHE A 104 14.98 2.68 6.68
N PRO A 105 15.18 1.36 6.86
CA PRO A 105 16.51 0.80 7.06
C PRO A 105 17.33 0.84 5.77
N VAL A 106 18.66 0.90 5.88
CA VAL A 106 19.58 1.16 4.75
C VAL A 106 19.36 0.21 3.56
N HIS A 107 19.11 -1.08 3.80
CA HIS A 107 18.87 -2.03 2.70
C HIS A 107 17.55 -1.77 1.95
N VAL A 108 16.50 -1.34 2.67
CA VAL A 108 15.24 -0.93 2.04
C VAL A 108 15.45 0.36 1.25
N GLN A 109 16.18 1.33 1.82
CA GLN A 109 16.53 2.57 1.12
C GLN A 109 17.24 2.30 -0.22
N LEU A 110 18.21 1.37 -0.23
CA LEU A 110 18.93 0.99 -1.45
C LEU A 110 18.01 0.31 -2.47
N ALA A 111 17.09 -0.55 -2.02
CA ALA A 111 16.13 -1.23 -2.87
C ALA A 111 15.19 -0.25 -3.57
N ILE A 112 14.68 0.76 -2.84
CA ILE A 112 13.68 1.70 -3.37
C ILE A 112 14.29 2.90 -4.10
N SER A 113 15.52 3.30 -3.78
CA SER A 113 16.19 4.44 -4.41
C SER A 113 16.72 4.11 -5.81
N SER A 114 17.04 2.85 -6.07
CA SER A 114 17.75 2.47 -7.28
C SER A 114 16.81 2.23 -8.46
N HIS A 115 15.60 1.67 -8.24
CA HIS A 115 14.67 1.29 -9.31
C HIS A 115 13.19 1.21 -8.84
N PRO A 116 12.52 2.34 -8.54
CA PRO A 116 11.09 2.29 -8.19
C PRO A 116 10.23 1.81 -9.37
N ASP A 117 10.63 2.04 -10.62
CA ASP A 117 9.83 1.70 -11.81
C ASP A 117 9.43 0.24 -11.89
N GLY A 118 10.31 -0.69 -11.47
CA GLY A 118 10.00 -2.11 -11.45
C GLY A 118 8.93 -2.48 -10.41
N ILE A 119 9.01 -1.86 -9.23
CA ILE A 119 8.00 -2.02 -8.17
C ILE A 119 6.69 -1.41 -8.64
N VAL A 120 6.71 -0.16 -9.11
CA VAL A 120 5.54 0.58 -9.57
C VAL A 120 4.82 -0.18 -10.70
N THR A 121 5.54 -0.62 -11.73
CA THR A 121 4.97 -1.40 -12.84
C THR A 121 4.29 -2.66 -12.33
N LYS A 122 4.96 -3.42 -11.44
CA LYS A 122 4.38 -4.63 -10.84
C LYS A 122 3.09 -4.33 -10.07
N LEU A 123 3.08 -3.25 -9.28
CA LEU A 123 1.90 -2.86 -8.50
C LEU A 123 0.73 -2.46 -9.38
N HIS A 124 0.97 -1.74 -10.48
CA HIS A 124 -0.07 -1.43 -11.46
C HIS A 124 -0.64 -2.70 -12.10
N THR A 125 0.21 -3.63 -12.54
CA THR A 125 -0.25 -4.92 -13.09
C THR A 125 -1.09 -5.71 -12.09
N GLN A 126 -0.70 -5.74 -10.81
CA GLN A 126 -1.47 -6.40 -9.76
C GLN A 126 -2.82 -5.71 -9.53
N MET A 127 -2.86 -4.38 -9.56
CA MET A 127 -4.10 -3.61 -9.43
C MET A 127 -5.07 -3.93 -10.57
N GLU A 128 -4.60 -3.92 -11.82
CA GLU A 128 -5.40 -4.25 -13.00
C GLU A 128 -5.99 -5.67 -12.93
N GLN A 129 -5.20 -6.63 -12.45
CA GLN A 129 -5.67 -8.01 -12.23
C GLN A 129 -6.77 -8.06 -11.16
N LYS A 130 -6.60 -7.37 -10.02
CA LYS A 130 -7.61 -7.31 -8.96
C LYS A 130 -8.92 -6.69 -9.47
N LEU A 131 -8.84 -5.58 -10.20
CA LEU A 131 -10.01 -4.91 -10.78
C LEU A 131 -10.73 -5.80 -11.79
N SER A 132 -9.98 -6.44 -12.69
CA SER A 132 -10.54 -7.36 -13.69
C SER A 132 -11.30 -8.51 -13.02
N GLN A 133 -10.71 -9.15 -12.00
CA GLN A 133 -11.36 -10.23 -11.24
C GLN A 133 -12.63 -9.75 -10.52
N SER A 134 -12.62 -8.51 -9.99
CA SER A 134 -13.79 -7.93 -9.34
C SER A 134 -14.94 -7.65 -10.32
N HIS A 135 -14.63 -7.26 -11.56
CA HIS A 135 -15.62 -7.03 -12.61
C HIS A 135 -16.31 -8.35 -13.00
N TYR A 136 -15.53 -9.41 -13.25
CA TYR A 136 -16.08 -10.74 -13.54
C TYR A 136 -16.92 -11.32 -12.39
N ALA A 137 -16.62 -10.97 -11.14
CA ALA A 137 -17.39 -11.40 -9.98
C ALA A 137 -18.74 -10.65 -9.83
N LYS A 138 -18.89 -9.47 -10.43
CA LYS A 138 -20.16 -8.71 -10.45
C LYS A 138 -21.08 -9.16 -11.59
N ASP A 139 -20.56 -9.47 -12.77
CA ASP A 139 -21.35 -9.92 -13.92
C ASP A 139 -21.84 -11.38 -13.80
N GLY A 140 -21.21 -12.20 -12.94
CA GLY A 140 -21.60 -13.60 -12.71
C GLY A 140 -22.72 -13.81 -11.68
N LYS A 141 -23.45 -12.75 -11.29
CA LYS A 141 -24.53 -12.79 -10.28
C LYS A 141 -25.92 -12.42 -10.81
N GLU A 142 -26.13 -12.49 -12.12
CA GLU A 142 -27.47 -12.52 -12.71
C GLU A 142 -27.76 -13.94 -13.21
N ASP A 143 -28.40 -14.74 -12.36
CA ASP A 143 -29.19 -15.93 -12.72
C ASP A 143 -30.35 -16.09 -11.72
#